data_AF-A0A6I1L6I0-F1
#
_entry.id   AF-A0A6I1L6I0-F1
#
_cell.length_a   1.000
_cell.length_b   1.000
_cell.length_c   1.000
_cell.angle_alpha   90.00
_cell.angle_beta   90.00
_cell.angle_gamma   90.00
#
_symmetry.space_group_name_H-M   'P 1'
#
loop_
_entity.id
_entity.type
_entity.pdbx_description
1 polymer ?
#
loop_
_entity_poly.entity_id
_entity_poly.type
_entity_poly.pdbx_seq_one_letter_code
_entity_poly.pdbx_strand_id
1 'polypeptide(L)'
;MIEEAALNPGRMFPKSLLMLVLAIPFAVVVGLLAIYLSYLLDQRIHDGGLVENKFGLPLWTTLPELDTSTAQSTNAFNASIYRLYGLLPLEQIAEQGLTLGLTSARHGEGVTFIVEQLRHLLEENSIRVRVGGADKPAPGEVVLLDASALLANRDAFINLRRADRIALVVEAQNSTVPVVEHALSILTTAFGKVDGIIINRRKFEVPVNVLNTIAKYGRGF
;
A
#
# COMPACT_ATOMS: atom_id res chain seq x y z
N MET A 1 55.50 -42.03 -51.78
CA MET A 1 55.43 -40.56 -51.77
C MET A 1 54.08 -40.18 -51.21
N ILE A 2 54.09 -39.33 -50.19
CA ILE A 2 52.93 -39.01 -49.35
C ILE A 2 52.06 -38.00 -50.12
N GLU A 3 50.77 -38.28 -50.26
CA GLU A 3 49.79 -37.44 -50.93
C GLU A 3 49.40 -36.28 -49.99
N GLU A 4 49.63 -35.04 -50.44
CA GLU A 4 49.38 -33.83 -49.66
C GLU A 4 47.88 -33.62 -49.42
N ALA A 5 47.51 -33.42 -48.15
CA ALA A 5 46.15 -33.10 -47.77
C ALA A 5 45.75 -31.73 -48.33
N ALA A 6 44.77 -31.71 -49.23
CA ALA A 6 44.09 -30.51 -49.69
C ALA A 6 43.34 -29.85 -48.51
N LEU A 7 44.00 -28.92 -47.82
CA LEU A 7 43.39 -28.03 -46.84
C LEU A 7 42.42 -27.10 -47.58
N ASN A 8 41.14 -27.44 -47.55
CA ASN A 8 40.04 -26.65 -48.09
C ASN A 8 39.73 -25.48 -47.10
N PRO A 9 40.10 -24.22 -47.39
CA PRO A 9 39.94 -23.11 -46.45
C PRO A 9 38.57 -22.45 -46.62
N GLY A 10 37.53 -23.27 -46.72
CA GLY A 10 36.13 -22.84 -46.89
C GLY A 10 35.35 -22.77 -45.57
N ARG A 11 36.02 -22.59 -44.43
CA ARG A 11 35.33 -22.44 -43.14
C ARG A 11 34.70 -21.04 -43.06
N MET A 12 33.46 -20.96 -43.50
CA MET A 12 32.59 -19.78 -43.42
C MET A 12 32.55 -19.20 -41.99
N PHE A 13 33.33 -18.16 -41.71
CA PHE A 13 33.31 -17.43 -40.44
C PHE A 13 33.15 -15.90 -40.60
N PRO A 14 32.02 -15.44 -41.19
CA PRO A 14 31.48 -14.12 -40.82
C PRO A 14 29.99 -14.14 -40.44
N LYS A 15 29.38 -15.31 -40.20
CA LYS A 15 27.95 -15.41 -39.80
C LYS A 15 27.74 -15.48 -38.29
N SER A 16 28.63 -16.13 -37.55
CA SER A 16 28.51 -16.32 -36.11
C SER A 16 28.65 -15.02 -35.32
N LEU A 17 29.56 -14.13 -35.72
CA LEU A 17 29.71 -12.80 -35.10
C LEU A 17 28.49 -11.91 -35.38
N LEU A 18 27.92 -12.01 -36.59
CA LEU A 18 26.69 -11.29 -36.96
C LEU A 18 25.46 -11.83 -36.23
N MET A 19 25.35 -13.16 -36.04
CA MET A 19 24.33 -13.78 -35.19
C MET A 19 24.48 -13.35 -33.72
N LEU A 20 25.72 -13.24 -33.21
CA LEU A 20 25.98 -12.77 -31.84
C LEU A 20 25.53 -11.31 -31.65
N VAL A 21 25.88 -10.43 -32.58
CA VAL A 21 25.47 -9.01 -32.53
C VAL A 21 23.95 -8.87 -32.65
N LEU A 22 23.29 -9.70 -33.47
CA LEU A 22 21.83 -9.72 -33.61
C LEU A 22 21.12 -10.33 -32.38
N ALA A 23 21.78 -11.21 -31.64
CA ALA A 23 21.24 -11.81 -30.42
C ALA A 23 21.09 -10.79 -29.27
N ILE A 24 21.96 -9.77 -29.20
CA ILE A 24 21.92 -8.72 -28.16
C ILE A 24 20.59 -7.97 -28.16
N PRO A 25 20.13 -7.32 -29.26
CA PRO A 25 18.86 -6.61 -29.25
C PRO A 25 17.68 -7.55 -29.03
N PHE A 26 17.75 -8.79 -29.52
CA PHE A 26 16.70 -9.77 -29.29
C PHE A 26 16.59 -10.16 -27.80
N ALA A 27 17.73 -10.37 -27.13
CA ALA A 27 17.77 -10.63 -25.69
C ALA A 27 17.24 -9.43 -24.88
N VAL A 28 17.53 -8.19 -25.30
CA VAL A 28 16.97 -6.98 -24.67
C VAL A 28 15.45 -6.93 -24.84
N VAL A 29 14.93 -7.17 -26.04
CA VAL A 29 13.48 -7.16 -26.30
C VAL A 29 12.77 -8.24 -25.48
N VAL A 30 13.30 -9.46 -25.46
CA VAL A 30 12.72 -10.55 -24.66
C VAL A 30 12.81 -10.25 -23.17
N GLY A 31 13.93 -9.68 -22.70
CA GLY A 31 14.09 -9.24 -21.31
C GLY A 31 13.07 -8.17 -20.91
N LEU A 32 12.89 -7.14 -21.76
CA LEU A 32 11.88 -6.10 -21.54
C LEU A 32 10.46 -6.68 -21.57
N LEU A 33 10.17 -7.61 -22.48
CA LEU A 33 8.88 -8.30 -22.54
C LEU A 33 8.63 -9.12 -21.27
N ALA A 34 9.62 -9.86 -20.78
CA ALA A 34 9.52 -10.63 -19.55
C ALA A 34 9.27 -9.72 -18.33
N ILE A 35 9.98 -8.60 -18.24
CA ILE A 35 9.76 -7.58 -17.20
C ILE A 35 8.33 -7.02 -17.31
N TYR A 36 7.88 -6.68 -18.53
CA TYR A 36 6.54 -6.15 -18.76
C TYR A 36 5.43 -7.14 -18.37
N LEU A 37 5.57 -8.41 -18.74
CA LEU A 37 4.66 -9.47 -18.33
C LEU A 37 4.68 -9.67 -16.82
N SER A 38 5.86 -9.67 -16.21
CA SER A 38 5.98 -9.79 -14.75
C SER A 38 5.34 -8.59 -14.03
N TYR A 39 5.40 -7.40 -14.61
CA TYR A 39 4.73 -6.20 -14.10
C TYR A 39 3.21 -6.30 -14.22
N LEU A 40 2.68 -6.78 -15.34
CA LEU A 40 1.23 -7.02 -15.50
C LEU A 40 0.68 -8.07 -14.53
N LEU A 41 1.50 -9.09 -14.22
CA LEU A 41 1.16 -10.12 -13.24
C LEU A 41 1.34 -9.63 -11.80
N ASP A 42 2.06 -8.53 -11.59
CA ASP A 42 2.22 -7.94 -10.27
C ASP A 42 0.97 -7.13 -9.88
N GLN A 43 0.06 -7.78 -9.17
CA GLN A 43 -1.18 -7.19 -8.69
C GLN A 43 -1.04 -6.52 -7.32
N ARG A 44 0.19 -6.21 -6.88
CA ARG A 44 0.42 -5.45 -5.64
C ARG A 44 -0.17 -4.04 -5.75
N ILE A 45 -0.69 -3.54 -4.63
CA ILE A 45 -1.32 -2.22 -4.56
C ILE A 45 -0.21 -1.17 -4.41
N HIS A 46 0.08 -0.44 -5.48
CA HIS A 46 1.16 0.55 -5.50
C HIS A 46 0.70 1.97 -5.15
N ASP A 47 -0.52 2.35 -5.54
CA ASP A 47 -0.95 3.74 -5.45
C ASP A 47 -2.42 3.90 -5.06
N GLY A 48 -2.71 4.91 -4.25
CA GLY A 48 -4.04 5.14 -3.68
C GLY A 48 -5.08 5.68 -4.65
N GLY A 49 -4.68 6.43 -5.67
CA GLY A 49 -5.61 6.97 -6.66
C GLY A 49 -6.36 5.90 -7.47
N LEU A 50 -5.80 4.69 -7.58
CA LEU A 50 -6.44 3.57 -8.28
C LEU A 50 -7.32 2.72 -7.35
N VAL A 51 -7.18 2.86 -6.03
CA VAL A 51 -7.89 2.03 -5.04
C VAL A 51 -9.37 2.37 -5.02
N GLU A 52 -9.74 3.65 -5.05
CA GLU A 52 -11.15 4.07 -5.02
C GLU A 52 -11.93 3.56 -6.24
N ASN A 53 -11.36 3.71 -7.44
CA ASN A 53 -11.97 3.20 -8.68
C ASN A 53 -12.01 1.66 -8.74
N LYS A 54 -11.01 0.99 -8.16
CA LYS A 54 -10.89 -0.47 -8.24
C LYS A 54 -11.81 -1.20 -7.28
N PHE A 55 -11.94 -0.69 -6.05
CA PHE A 55 -12.70 -1.35 -5.00
C PHE A 55 -14.07 -0.70 -4.74
N GLY A 56 -14.36 0.45 -5.35
CA GLY A 56 -15.64 1.15 -5.18
C GLY A 56 -15.85 1.69 -3.76
N LEU A 57 -14.76 1.91 -3.03
CA LEU A 57 -14.77 2.41 -1.65
C LEU A 57 -13.93 3.68 -1.53
N PRO A 58 -14.38 4.66 -0.73
CA PRO A 58 -13.65 5.90 -0.58
C PRO A 58 -12.29 5.67 0.07
N LEU A 59 -11.26 6.29 -0.49
CA LEU A 59 -9.93 6.33 0.11
C LEU A 59 -9.91 7.42 1.19
N TRP A 60 -9.85 7.01 2.46
CA TRP A 60 -9.79 7.96 3.56
C TRP A 60 -8.46 8.71 3.59
N THR A 61 -7.35 7.95 3.59
CA THR A 61 -6.01 8.53 3.57
C THR A 61 -5.01 7.54 2.98
N THR A 62 -3.83 8.07 2.66
CA THR A 62 -2.64 7.27 2.36
C THR A 62 -1.53 7.70 3.30
N LEU A 63 -1.14 6.81 4.19
CA LEU A 63 -0.07 7.02 5.16
C LEU A 63 1.27 6.71 4.48
N PRO A 64 2.18 7.69 4.40
CA PRO A 64 3.54 7.42 3.97
C PRO A 64 4.24 6.49 4.98
N GLU A 65 5.28 5.80 4.54
CA GLU A 65 6.15 5.11 5.49
C GLU A 65 6.81 6.14 6.41
N LEU A 66 6.69 5.91 7.73
CA LEU A 66 7.30 6.79 8.72
C LEU A 66 8.81 6.57 8.71
N ASP A 67 9.53 7.49 8.10
CA ASP A 67 10.99 7.53 8.12
C ASP A 67 11.47 8.75 8.91
N THR A 68 11.91 8.53 10.15
CA THR A 68 12.39 9.60 11.04
C THR A 68 13.67 10.27 10.53
N SER A 69 14.27 9.77 9.44
CA SER A 69 15.45 10.34 8.81
C SER A 69 15.22 11.72 8.20
N THR A 70 13.97 12.07 7.82
CA THR A 70 13.67 13.38 7.23
C THR A 70 12.43 14.02 7.86
N ALA A 71 12.54 15.30 8.22
CA ALA A 71 11.41 16.08 8.74
C ALA A 71 10.23 16.13 7.76
N GLN A 72 10.50 16.05 6.45
CA GLN A 72 9.47 16.02 5.42
C GLN A 72 8.61 14.75 5.48
N SER A 73 9.21 13.58 5.71
CA SER A 73 8.43 12.32 5.83
C SER A 73 7.54 12.35 7.06
N THR A 74 8.08 12.79 8.21
CA THR A 74 7.33 12.90 9.46
C THR A 74 6.18 13.89 9.34
N ASN A 75 6.39 15.04 8.69
CA ASN A 75 5.33 16.02 8.46
C ASN A 75 4.24 15.48 7.52
N ALA A 76 4.63 14.75 6.46
CA ALA A 76 3.68 14.12 5.55
C ALA A 76 2.86 13.02 6.24
N PHE A 77 3.51 12.25 7.12
CA PHE A 77 2.84 11.25 7.96
C PHE A 77 1.83 11.89 8.90
N ASN A 78 2.26 12.91 9.65
CA ASN A 78 1.41 13.64 10.58
C ASN A 78 0.21 14.26 9.86
N ALA A 79 0.42 14.93 8.72
CA ALA A 79 -0.66 15.49 7.91
C ALA A 79 -1.69 14.43 7.48
N SER A 80 -1.23 13.20 7.19
CA SER A 80 -2.10 12.09 6.79
C SER A 80 -2.93 11.54 7.96
N ILE A 81 -2.39 11.56 9.19
CA ILE A 81 -3.11 11.23 10.43
C ILE A 81 -4.11 12.35 10.80
N TYR A 82 -3.74 13.62 10.66
CA TYR A 82 -4.67 14.75 10.82
C TYR A 82 -5.82 14.71 9.80
N ARG A 83 -5.56 14.25 8.57
CA ARG A 83 -6.63 14.01 7.58
C ARG A 83 -7.60 12.92 8.03
N LEU A 84 -7.12 11.82 8.65
CA LEU A 84 -8.00 10.81 9.23
C LEU A 84 -8.87 11.41 10.33
N TYR A 85 -8.28 12.21 11.21
CA TYR A 85 -9.02 12.91 12.25
C TYR A 85 -10.11 13.83 11.67
N GLY A 86 -9.81 14.57 10.60
CA GLY A 86 -10.77 15.43 9.92
C GLY A 86 -11.93 14.69 9.24
N LEU A 87 -11.83 13.37 9.06
CA LEU A 87 -12.93 12.54 8.54
C LEU A 87 -13.84 12.00 9.66
N LEU A 88 -13.44 12.14 10.92
CA LEU A 88 -14.25 11.66 12.04
C LEU A 88 -15.41 12.62 12.31
N PRO A 89 -16.64 12.10 12.55
CA PRO A 89 -17.80 12.93 12.84
C PRO A 89 -17.72 13.47 14.27
N LEU A 90 -17.03 14.59 14.47
CA LEU A 90 -16.79 15.18 15.79
C LEU A 90 -18.07 15.50 16.57
N GLU A 91 -19.13 15.91 15.87
CA GLU A 91 -20.46 16.16 16.45
C GLU A 91 -21.06 14.87 17.02
N GLN A 92 -21.03 13.77 16.25
CA GLN A 92 -21.50 12.46 16.70
C GLN A 92 -20.66 11.95 17.88
N ILE A 93 -19.34 12.14 17.84
CA ILE A 93 -18.45 11.77 18.94
C ILE A 93 -18.85 12.51 20.22
N ALA A 94 -19.11 13.81 20.15
CA ALA A 94 -19.50 14.61 21.31
C ALA A 94 -20.85 14.17 21.91
N GLU A 95 -21.83 13.83 21.08
CA GLU A 95 -23.18 13.49 21.54
C GLU A 95 -23.35 12.02 21.99
N GLN A 96 -22.77 11.08 21.23
CA GLN A 96 -23.06 9.64 21.37
C GLN A 96 -21.80 8.79 21.53
N GLY A 97 -20.62 9.37 21.29
CA GLY A 97 -19.37 8.63 21.14
C GLY A 97 -19.29 7.92 19.78
N LEU A 98 -18.14 7.29 19.51
CA LEU A 98 -17.92 6.58 18.25
C LEU A 98 -17.07 5.34 18.45
N THR A 99 -17.48 4.23 17.84
CA THR A 99 -16.68 3.00 17.76
C THR A 99 -16.09 2.87 16.36
N LEU A 100 -14.79 3.07 16.22
CA LEU A 100 -14.07 2.93 14.96
C LEU A 100 -13.32 1.60 14.92
N GLY A 101 -13.70 0.72 14.01
CA GLY A 101 -13.00 -0.53 13.75
C GLY A 101 -11.95 -0.38 12.66
N LEU A 102 -10.70 -0.69 12.98
CA LEU A 102 -9.63 -0.80 11.99
C LEU A 102 -9.28 -2.28 11.81
N THR A 103 -9.24 -2.71 10.55
CA THR A 103 -8.96 -4.11 10.22
C THR A 103 -8.02 -4.22 9.03
N SER A 104 -7.50 -5.42 8.78
CA SER A 104 -6.58 -5.71 7.70
C SER A 104 -6.85 -7.11 7.17
N ALA A 105 -6.54 -7.35 5.91
CA ALA A 105 -6.67 -8.69 5.33
C ALA A 105 -5.65 -9.64 5.98
N ARG A 106 -4.43 -9.17 6.23
CA ARG A 106 -3.31 -9.96 6.76
C ARG A 106 -2.67 -9.31 7.98
N HIS A 107 -1.86 -10.10 8.68
CA HIS A 107 -0.99 -9.61 9.74
C HIS A 107 0.07 -8.67 9.17
N GLY A 108 0.44 -7.64 9.93
CA GLY A 108 1.56 -6.76 9.58
C GLY A 108 1.23 -5.59 8.65
N GLU A 109 -0.04 -5.44 8.22
CA GLU A 109 -0.46 -4.30 7.38
C GLU A 109 -0.53 -2.96 8.16
N GLY A 110 -0.37 -3.02 9.49
CA GLY A 110 -0.13 -1.85 10.35
C GLY A 110 -1.34 -1.27 11.06
N VAL A 111 -2.41 -2.05 11.24
CA VAL A 111 -3.61 -1.66 12.02
C VAL A 111 -3.26 -1.16 13.42
N THR A 112 -2.53 -1.96 14.21
CA THR A 112 -2.14 -1.60 15.58
C THR A 112 -1.34 -0.29 15.63
N PHE A 113 -0.46 -0.09 14.65
CA PHE A 113 0.31 1.14 14.54
C PHE A 113 -0.60 2.36 14.27
N ILE A 114 -1.54 2.24 13.32
CA ILE A 114 -2.48 3.33 13.00
C ILE A 114 -3.41 3.62 14.19
N VAL A 115 -3.91 2.58 14.87
CA VAL A 115 -4.71 2.71 16.10
C VAL A 115 -3.95 3.54 17.13
N GLU A 116 -2.68 3.25 17.34
CA GLU A 116 -1.87 3.94 18.33
C GLU A 116 -1.59 5.40 17.94
N GLN A 117 -1.26 5.66 16.67
CA GLN A 117 -1.05 7.03 16.19
C GLN A 117 -2.33 7.87 16.26
N LEU A 118 -3.48 7.27 15.94
CA LEU A 118 -4.77 7.94 16.05
C LEU A 118 -5.16 8.16 17.51
N ARG A 119 -4.86 7.22 18.41
CA ARG A 119 -5.07 7.36 19.85
C ARG A 119 -4.31 8.58 20.39
N HIS A 120 -3.02 8.68 20.08
CA HIS A 120 -2.21 9.83 20.47
C HIS A 120 -2.80 11.15 19.95
N LEU A 121 -3.15 11.21 18.65
CA LEU A 121 -3.70 12.43 18.08
C LEU A 121 -5.03 12.83 18.74
N LEU A 122 -5.93 11.88 18.98
CA LEU A 122 -7.22 12.15 19.61
C LEU A 122 -7.06 12.61 21.07
N GLU A 123 -6.16 11.98 21.83
CA GLU A 123 -5.84 12.38 23.21
C GLU A 123 -5.22 13.79 23.27
N GLU A 124 -4.32 14.12 22.35
CA GLU A 124 -3.75 15.48 22.21
C GLU A 124 -4.84 16.55 21.96
N ASN A 125 -5.90 16.18 21.23
CA ASN A 125 -7.05 17.04 20.97
C ASN A 125 -8.12 16.96 22.08
N SER A 126 -7.78 16.46 23.28
CA SER A 126 -8.67 16.35 24.45
C SER A 126 -9.90 15.46 24.26
N ILE A 127 -9.85 14.51 23.32
CA ILE A 127 -10.88 13.49 23.13
C ILE A 127 -10.51 12.26 23.96
N ARG A 128 -11.47 11.68 24.69
CA ARG A 128 -11.23 10.46 25.44
C ARG A 128 -11.15 9.29 24.48
N VAL A 129 -10.08 8.50 24.56
CA VAL A 129 -9.90 7.34 23.69
C VAL A 129 -9.78 6.08 24.51
N ARG A 130 -10.40 5.01 24.03
CA ARG A 130 -10.24 3.67 24.56
C ARG A 130 -9.93 2.70 23.45
N VAL A 131 -8.89 1.89 23.63
CA VAL A 131 -8.55 0.83 22.67
C VAL A 131 -9.18 -0.48 23.13
N GLY A 132 -10.00 -1.07 22.27
CA GLY A 132 -10.72 -2.32 22.56
C GLY A 132 -11.81 -2.16 23.63
N GLY A 133 -12.15 -3.27 24.28
CA GLY A 133 -13.22 -3.36 25.29
C GLY A 133 -14.58 -3.75 24.70
N ALA A 134 -15.50 -4.18 25.56
CA ALA A 134 -16.83 -4.69 25.20
C ALA A 134 -17.90 -3.58 25.13
N ASP A 135 -17.72 -2.53 25.93
CA ASP A 135 -18.72 -1.51 26.21
C ASP A 135 -18.84 -0.47 25.11
N LYS A 136 -20.05 0.08 24.94
CA LYS A 136 -20.33 1.19 24.04
C LYS A 136 -19.56 2.45 24.48
N PRO A 137 -19.15 3.30 23.53
CA PRO A 137 -18.50 4.57 23.85
C PRO A 137 -19.46 5.48 24.61
N ALA A 138 -18.92 6.23 25.57
CA ALA A 138 -19.63 7.34 26.20
C ALA A 138 -19.60 8.60 25.30
N PRO A 139 -20.49 9.59 25.54
CA PRO A 139 -20.39 10.88 24.87
C PRO A 139 -19.01 11.54 25.07
N GLY A 140 -18.41 12.01 23.97
CA GLY A 140 -17.05 12.53 23.92
C GLY A 140 -15.95 11.46 24.00
N GLU A 141 -16.28 10.19 23.80
CA GLU A 141 -15.34 9.07 23.77
C GLU A 141 -15.26 8.43 22.38
N VAL A 142 -14.05 8.09 21.95
CA VAL A 142 -13.79 7.29 20.76
C VAL A 142 -13.21 5.94 21.19
N VAL A 143 -13.87 4.86 20.76
CA VAL A 143 -13.39 3.50 20.96
C VAL A 143 -12.74 3.01 19.68
N LEU A 144 -11.43 2.75 19.73
CA LEU A 144 -10.67 2.20 18.62
C LEU A 144 -10.59 0.67 18.77
N LEU A 145 -11.19 -0.06 17.84
CA LEU A 145 -11.11 -1.52 17.82
C LEU A 145 -10.01 -1.95 16.87
N ASP A 146 -8.94 -2.53 17.43
CA ASP A 146 -7.93 -3.26 16.65
C ASP A 146 -8.48 -4.64 16.28
N ALA A 147 -8.78 -4.81 15.00
CA ALA A 147 -9.24 -6.06 14.42
C ALA A 147 -8.30 -6.51 13.29
N SER A 148 -7.00 -6.51 13.57
CA SER A 148 -5.99 -6.94 12.60
C SER A 148 -6.15 -8.38 12.12
N ALA A 149 -5.75 -8.60 10.86
CA ALA A 149 -5.67 -9.89 10.19
C ALA A 149 -6.99 -10.67 10.15
N LEU A 150 -8.04 -10.05 9.64
CA LEU A 150 -9.39 -10.61 9.54
C LEU A 150 -9.43 -12.03 8.98
N LEU A 151 -8.64 -12.32 7.95
CA LEU A 151 -8.65 -13.63 7.30
C LEU A 151 -8.07 -14.76 8.17
N ALA A 152 -7.31 -14.42 9.22
CA ALA A 152 -6.64 -15.37 10.10
C ALA A 152 -7.13 -15.30 11.56
N ASN A 153 -7.76 -14.20 11.96
CA ASN A 153 -8.17 -13.94 13.35
C ASN A 153 -9.70 -13.88 13.49
N ARG A 154 -10.29 -14.85 14.20
CA ARG A 154 -11.74 -14.87 14.46
C ARG A 154 -12.19 -13.77 15.41
N ASP A 155 -11.35 -13.37 16.36
CA ASP A 155 -11.69 -12.33 17.34
C ASP A 155 -11.83 -10.96 16.67
N ALA A 156 -11.13 -10.74 15.56
CA ALA A 156 -11.28 -9.55 14.72
C ALA A 156 -12.75 -9.36 14.28
N PHE A 157 -13.44 -10.44 13.88
CA PHE A 157 -14.86 -10.35 13.51
C PHE A 157 -15.77 -9.97 14.67
N ILE A 158 -15.51 -10.53 15.86
CA ILE A 158 -16.31 -10.27 17.06
C ILE A 158 -16.17 -8.80 17.47
N ASN A 159 -14.95 -8.25 17.37
CA ASN A 159 -14.70 -6.84 17.61
C ASN A 159 -15.40 -5.97 16.57
N LEU A 160 -15.23 -6.24 15.28
CA LEU A 160 -15.81 -5.43 14.20
C LEU A 160 -17.34 -5.37 14.19
N ARG A 161 -18.04 -6.39 14.69
CA ARG A 161 -19.52 -6.38 14.78
C ARG A 161 -20.06 -5.18 15.56
N ARG A 162 -19.25 -4.62 16.46
CA ARG A 162 -19.62 -3.51 17.34
C ARG A 162 -19.16 -2.16 16.81
N ALA A 163 -18.44 -2.13 15.69
CA ALA A 163 -17.94 -0.91 15.09
C ALA A 163 -19.07 -0.15 14.39
N ASP A 164 -19.17 1.15 14.69
CA ASP A 164 -20.06 2.08 14.00
C ASP A 164 -19.52 2.40 12.60
N ARG A 165 -18.19 2.48 12.49
CA ARG A 165 -17.45 2.69 11.24
C ARG A 165 -16.35 1.66 11.09
N ILE A 166 -16.16 1.11 9.90
CA ILE A 166 -15.11 0.11 9.61
C ILE A 166 -14.17 0.64 8.53
N ALA A 167 -12.88 0.64 8.83
CA ALA A 167 -11.80 1.01 7.92
C ALA A 167 -10.92 -0.20 7.60
N LEU A 168 -10.71 -0.46 6.30
CA LEU A 168 -9.77 -1.48 5.85
C LEU A 168 -8.38 -0.87 5.64
N VAL A 169 -7.41 -1.34 6.40
CA VAL A 169 -6.00 -1.00 6.25
C VAL A 169 -5.34 -1.96 5.26
N VAL A 170 -4.64 -1.40 4.28
CA VAL A 170 -3.95 -2.12 3.21
C VAL A 170 -2.51 -1.65 3.15
N GLU A 171 -1.55 -2.56 3.09
CA GLU A 171 -0.14 -2.22 2.97
C GLU A 171 0.24 -1.98 1.50
N ALA A 172 0.79 -0.80 1.21
CA ALA A 172 1.32 -0.49 -0.12
C ALA A 172 2.46 -1.45 -0.50
N GLN A 173 2.53 -1.83 -1.78
CA GLN A 173 3.52 -2.72 -2.38
C GLN A 173 3.56 -4.15 -1.82
N ASN A 174 2.79 -4.50 -0.79
CA ASN A 174 2.78 -5.84 -0.19
C ASN A 174 1.42 -6.53 -0.33
N SER A 175 0.33 -5.81 -0.09
CA SER A 175 -1.02 -6.34 -0.28
C SER A 175 -1.36 -6.43 -1.76
N THR A 176 -1.94 -7.56 -2.18
CA THR A 176 -2.39 -7.77 -3.55
C THR A 176 -3.89 -7.50 -3.68
N VAL A 177 -4.29 -7.12 -4.89
CA VAL A 177 -5.69 -6.84 -5.21
C VAL A 177 -6.62 -8.00 -4.86
N PRO A 178 -6.36 -9.27 -5.25
CA PRO A 178 -7.29 -10.37 -4.93
C PRO A 178 -7.45 -10.60 -3.42
N VAL A 179 -6.40 -10.35 -2.64
CA VAL A 179 -6.46 -10.47 -1.17
C VAL A 179 -7.36 -9.38 -0.57
N VAL A 180 -7.24 -8.16 -1.07
CA VAL A 180 -8.09 -7.04 -0.63
C VAL A 180 -9.53 -7.23 -1.09
N GLU A 181 -9.77 -7.67 -2.33
CA GLU A 181 -11.12 -7.99 -2.82
C GLU A 181 -11.78 -9.09 -1.98
N HIS A 182 -11.03 -10.14 -1.65
CA HIS A 182 -11.54 -11.22 -0.81
C HIS A 182 -11.87 -10.74 0.61
N ALA A 183 -11.00 -9.92 1.22
CA ALA A 183 -11.27 -9.33 2.53
C ALA A 183 -12.49 -8.40 2.51
N LEU A 184 -12.62 -7.56 1.48
CA LEU A 184 -13.78 -6.70 1.28
C LEU A 184 -15.07 -7.49 1.08
N SER A 185 -15.04 -8.55 0.27
CA SER A 185 -16.20 -9.43 0.10
C SER A 185 -16.65 -10.03 1.43
N ILE A 186 -15.71 -10.46 2.27
CA ILE A 186 -15.99 -10.99 3.60
C ILE A 186 -16.57 -9.91 4.51
N LEU A 187 -15.97 -8.72 4.56
CA LEU A 187 -16.44 -7.61 5.38
C LEU A 187 -17.84 -7.14 4.98
N THR A 188 -18.08 -6.95 3.68
CA THR A 188 -19.40 -6.55 3.16
C THR A 188 -20.44 -7.63 3.43
N THR A 189 -20.10 -8.91 3.31
CA THR A 189 -21.03 -10.01 3.62
C THR A 189 -21.33 -10.10 5.12
N ALA A 190 -20.33 -9.90 5.98
CA ALA A 190 -20.47 -10.06 7.42
C ALA A 190 -21.09 -8.85 8.13
N PHE A 191 -20.81 -7.64 7.65
CA PHE A 191 -21.17 -6.38 8.31
C PHE A 191 -22.04 -5.45 7.46
N GLY A 192 -22.24 -5.77 6.18
CA GLY A 192 -23.06 -4.97 5.25
C GLY A 192 -22.42 -3.66 4.79
N LYS A 193 -21.28 -3.27 5.36
CA LYS A 193 -20.58 -2.02 5.03
C LYS A 193 -19.08 -2.07 5.36
N VAL A 194 -18.31 -1.33 4.56
CA VAL A 194 -16.95 -0.88 4.85
C VAL A 194 -16.95 0.60 4.50
N ASP A 195 -16.58 1.46 5.44
CA ASP A 195 -16.73 2.91 5.28
C ASP A 195 -15.56 3.56 4.55
N GLY A 196 -14.41 2.88 4.48
CA GLY A 196 -13.31 3.31 3.62
C GLY A 196 -12.05 2.47 3.72
N ILE A 197 -11.09 2.83 2.89
CA ILE A 197 -9.78 2.17 2.80
C ILE A 197 -8.71 3.15 3.27
N ILE A 198 -7.74 2.63 4.02
CA ILE A 198 -6.52 3.32 4.46
C ILE A 198 -5.33 2.57 3.86
N ILE A 199 -4.51 3.28 3.09
CA ILE A 199 -3.28 2.69 2.55
C ILE A 199 -2.13 3.05 3.46
N ASN A 200 -1.35 2.07 3.89
CA ASN A 200 -0.25 2.23 4.82
C ASN A 200 1.10 1.97 4.15
N ARG A 201 2.18 2.53 4.73
CA ARG A 201 3.58 2.39 4.29
C ARG A 201 3.80 2.77 2.83
N ARG A 202 3.13 3.83 2.35
CA ARG A 202 3.37 4.33 1.00
C ARG A 202 4.77 4.95 0.92
N LYS A 203 5.63 4.40 0.07
CA LYS A 203 6.91 5.01 -0.28
C LYS A 203 6.68 6.06 -1.36
N PHE A 204 7.06 7.31 -1.11
CA PHE A 204 7.14 8.32 -2.17
C PHE A 204 8.39 8.04 -3.01
N GLU A 205 8.23 7.28 -4.09
CA GLU A 205 9.27 7.11 -5.10
C GLU A 205 9.35 8.35 -5.99
N VAL A 206 9.96 9.44 -5.49
CA VAL A 206 10.62 10.36 -6.40
C VAL A 206 12.09 10.02 -6.35
N PRO A 207 12.67 9.39 -7.39
CA PRO A 207 14.09 9.09 -7.40
C PRO A 207 14.84 10.40 -7.20
N VAL A 208 15.66 10.50 -6.14
CA VAL A 208 16.49 11.68 -5.84
C VAL A 208 17.34 12.06 -7.05
N ASN A 209 17.71 11.08 -7.88
CA ASN A 209 18.40 11.27 -9.14
C ASN A 209 17.59 12.08 -10.18
N VAL A 210 16.27 11.92 -10.22
CA VAL A 210 15.38 12.66 -11.12
C VAL A 210 15.21 14.10 -10.59
N LEU A 211 15.03 14.28 -9.28
CA LEU A 211 14.98 15.61 -8.64
C LEU A 211 16.29 16.39 -8.82
N ASN A 212 17.43 15.74 -8.65
CA ASN A 212 18.75 16.34 -8.87
C ASN A 212 18.98 16.71 -10.34
N THR A 213 18.47 15.90 -11.27
CA THR A 213 18.56 16.21 -12.70
C THR A 213 17.69 17.42 -13.04
N ILE A 214 16.44 17.46 -12.57
CA ILE A 214 15.53 18.60 -12.78
C ILE A 214 16.07 19.88 -12.11
N ALA A 215 16.61 19.79 -10.89
CA ALA A 215 17.23 20.93 -10.21
C ALA A 215 18.52 21.43 -10.89
N LYS A 216 19.20 20.57 -11.65
CA LYS A 216 20.38 20.92 -12.46
C LYS A 216 20.00 21.63 -13.76
N TYR A 217 18.82 21.33 -14.33
CA TYR A 217 18.30 22.00 -15.54
C TYR A 217 17.44 23.24 -15.24
N GLY A 218 16.81 23.34 -14.06
CA GLY A 218 15.97 24.48 -13.67
C GLY A 218 16.73 25.74 -13.22
N ARG A 219 18.06 25.71 -13.18
CA ARG A 219 18.92 26.86 -12.81
C ARG A 219 19.49 27.62 -14.03
N GLY A 220 18.97 27.35 -15.22
CA GLY A 220 19.41 27.90 -16.50
C GLY A 220 18.45 28.89 -17.16
N PHE A 221 17.50 29.45 -16.42
CA PHE A 221 16.67 30.60 -16.83
C PHE A 221 16.73 31.69 -15.78
#